data_AF-A0A3L6ZJ73-F1
#
_entry.id   AF-A0A3L6ZJ73-F1
#
_cell.length_a   1.000
_cell.length_b   1.000
_cell.length_c   1.000
_cell.angle_alpha   90.00
_cell.angle_beta   90.00
_cell.angle_gamma   90.00
#
_symmetry.space_group_name_H-M   'P 1'
#
loop_
_entity.id
_entity.type
_entity.pdbx_description
1 polymer ?
#
loop_
_entity_poly.entity_id
_entity_poly.type
_entity_poly.pdbx_seq_one_letter_code
_entity_poly.pdbx_strand_id
1 'polypeptide(L)' 'MRQSTLDLEDLRKRRSLVITRKEAAEALGVDPRTITTSINEGTIPSVRLGRRVVIPREKFLALFADDTPGRES' A
#
# COMPACT_ATOMS: atom_id res chain seq x y z
N MET A 1 3.39 11.46 17.33
CA MET A 1 3.06 10.49 16.26
C MET A 1 2.96 9.12 16.91
N ARG A 2 1.84 8.40 16.75
CA ARG A 2 1.73 7.04 17.27
C ARG A 2 2.63 6.15 16.42
N GLN A 3 3.55 5.39 17.03
CA GLN A 3 4.33 4.40 16.30
C GLN A 3 3.35 3.46 15.58
N SER A 4 3.41 3.42 14.25
CA SER A 4 2.73 2.43 13.44
C SER A 4 3.41 1.07 13.69
N THR A 5 2.61 0.04 13.94
CA THR A 5 3.08 -1.33 14.16
C THR A 5 3.30 -2.10 12.85
N LEU A 6 3.24 -1.41 11.72
CA LEU A 6 3.32 -1.97 10.38
C LEU A 6 4.00 -0.96 9.47
N ASP A 7 5.02 -1.40 8.72
CA ASP A 7 5.72 -0.60 7.71
C ASP A 7 5.77 -1.30 6.33
N LEU A 8 6.48 -0.70 5.36
CA LEU A 8 6.62 -1.26 4.00
C LEU A 8 7.43 -2.56 3.98
N GLU A 9 8.40 -2.75 4.88
CA GLU A 9 9.18 -3.98 4.99
C GLU A 9 8.32 -5.14 5.50
N ASP A 10 7.46 -4.87 6.49
CA ASP A 10 6.48 -5.83 6.95
C ASP A 10 5.54 -6.26 5.82
N LEU A 11 5.07 -5.29 5.03
CA LEU A 11 4.25 -5.57 3.86
C LEU A 11 5.02 -6.43 2.84
N ARG A 12 6.29 -6.17 2.55
CA ARG A 12 7.11 -6.97 1.62
C ARG A 12 7.22 -8.45 2.03
N LYS A 13 7.26 -8.74 3.34
CA LYS A 13 7.40 -10.11 3.87
C LYS A 13 6.09 -10.91 3.95
N ARG A 14 4.93 -10.26 3.76
CA ARG A 14 3.63 -10.94 3.86
C ARG A 14 3.37 -11.88 2.68
N ARG A 15 2.75 -13.04 2.98
CA ARG A 15 2.26 -14.00 1.96
C ARG A 15 0.93 -13.60 1.31
N SER A 16 0.18 -12.68 1.93
CA SER A 16 -1.09 -12.21 1.38
C SER A 16 -0.85 -11.41 0.11
N LEU A 17 -1.63 -11.69 -0.95
CA LEU A 17 -1.60 -10.94 -2.20
C LEU A 17 -2.19 -9.54 -2.07
N VAL A 18 -2.97 -9.30 -1.01
CA VAL A 18 -3.72 -8.06 -0.82
C VAL A 18 -3.54 -7.52 0.60
N ILE A 19 -3.67 -6.20 0.71
CA ILE A 19 -3.72 -5.47 1.98
C ILE A 19 -5.02 -4.69 2.07
N THR A 20 -5.43 -4.39 3.29
CA THR A 20 -6.57 -3.53 3.58
C THR A 20 -6.18 -2.05 3.51
N ARG A 21 -7.18 -1.17 3.41
CA ARG A 21 -6.97 0.28 3.50
C ARG A 21 -6.30 0.70 4.80
N LYS A 22 -6.61 0.01 5.90
CA LYS A 22 -6.03 0.27 7.22
C LYS A 22 -4.55 -0.10 7.25
N GLU A 23 -4.17 -1.25 6.72
CA GLU A 23 -2.76 -1.66 6.65
C GLU A 23 -1.95 -0.74 5.75
N ALA A 24 -2.50 -0.29 4.61
CA ALA A 24 -1.85 0.71 3.77
C ALA A 24 -1.67 2.06 4.51
N ALA A 25 -2.68 2.50 5.26
CA ALA A 25 -2.62 3.73 6.04
C ALA A 25 -1.56 3.65 7.16
N GLU A 26 -1.51 2.52 7.88
CA GLU A 26 -0.50 2.26 8.92
C GLU A 26 0.91 2.24 8.33
N ALA A 27 1.11 1.54 7.21
CA ALA A 27 2.41 1.43 6.55
C ALA A 27 2.96 2.76 6.03
N LEU A 28 2.07 3.68 5.61
CA LEU A 28 2.45 5.02 5.15
C LEU A 28 2.41 6.09 6.25
N GLY A 29 1.90 5.76 7.45
CA GLY A 29 1.73 6.74 8.53
C GLY A 29 0.70 7.84 8.23
N VAL A 30 -0.33 7.55 7.42
CA VAL A 30 -1.38 8.51 7.02
C VAL A 30 -2.76 8.14 7.57
N ASP A 31 -3.74 9.07 7.50
CA ASP A 31 -5.12 8.77 7.87
C ASP A 31 -5.77 7.80 6.85
N PRO A 32 -6.56 6.78 7.28
CA PRO A 32 -7.25 5.87 6.37
C PRO A 32 -8.21 6.53 5.38
N ARG A 33 -8.69 7.75 5.67
CA ARG A 33 -9.47 8.56 4.73
C ARG A 33 -8.62 8.98 3.54
N THR A 34 -7.34 9.32 3.74
CA THR A 34 -6.41 9.63 2.66
C THR A 34 -6.30 8.44 1.69
N ILE A 35 -6.14 7.22 2.21
CA ILE A 35 -6.11 6.01 1.38
C ILE A 35 -7.43 5.82 0.61
N THR A 36 -8.56 6.11 1.25
CA THR A 36 -9.88 6.01 0.59
C THR A 36 -10.01 7.02 -0.54
N THR A 37 -9.59 8.26 -0.32
CA THR A 37 -9.55 9.31 -1.35
C THR A 37 -8.65 8.91 -2.51
N SER A 38 -7.42 8.46 -2.24
CA SER A 38 -6.48 8.02 -3.28
C SER A 38 -6.98 6.81 -4.09
N ILE A 39 -7.74 5.90 -3.47
CA ILE A 39 -8.42 4.82 -4.20
C ILE A 39 -9.49 5.37 -5.14
N ASN A 40 -10.29 6.33 -4.67
CA ASN A 40 -11.36 6.93 -5.48
C ASN A 40 -10.80 7.78 -6.63
N GLU A 41 -9.66 8.44 -6.41
CA GLU A 41 -8.91 9.20 -7.41
C GLU A 41 -8.11 8.30 -8.38
N GLY A 42 -7.96 7.01 -8.07
CA GLY A 42 -7.24 6.04 -8.89
C GLY A 42 -5.71 6.07 -8.73
N THR A 43 -5.17 6.85 -7.79
CA THR A 43 -3.73 6.91 -7.51
C THR A 43 -3.25 5.71 -6.69
N ILE A 44 -4.14 5.05 -5.93
CA ILE A 44 -3.87 3.75 -5.30
C ILE A 44 -4.66 2.65 -6.02
N PRO A 45 -3.99 1.58 -6.52
CA PRO A 45 -4.66 0.47 -7.19
C PRO A 45 -5.52 -0.31 -6.20
N SER A 46 -6.73 -0.69 -6.61
CA SER A 46 -7.63 -1.49 -5.78
C SER A 46 -8.43 -2.50 -6.58
N VAL A 47 -8.92 -3.53 -5.90
CA VAL A 47 -9.82 -4.54 -6.46
C VAL A 47 -11.03 -4.68 -5.53
N ARG A 48 -12.23 -4.68 -6.12
CA ARG A 48 -13.47 -4.99 -5.41
C ARG A 48 -13.72 -6.50 -5.45
N LEU A 49 -13.66 -7.15 -4.28
CA LEU A 49 -13.96 -8.56 -4.09
C LEU A 49 -15.26 -8.68 -3.30
N GLY A 50 -16.37 -8.85 -4.02
CA GLY A 50 -17.72 -8.79 -3.46
C GLY A 50 -17.95 -7.46 -2.73
N ARG A 51 -18.20 -7.52 -1.41
CA ARG A 51 -18.46 -6.33 -0.58
C ARG A 51 -17.20 -5.63 -0.07
N ARG A 52 -16.00 -6.16 -0.33
CA ARG A 52 -14.74 -5.62 0.19
C ARG A 52 -13.94 -4.96 -0.92
N VAL A 53 -13.26 -3.86 -0.59
CA VAL A 53 -12.23 -3.26 -1.44
C VAL A 53 -10.88 -3.55 -0.80
N VAL A 54 -10.00 -4.16 -1.57
CA VAL A 54 -8.65 -4.52 -1.14
C VAL A 54 -7.63 -3.91 -2.10
N ILE A 55 -6.42 -3.71 -1.61
CA ILE A 55 -5.31 -3.12 -2.37
C ILE A 55 -4.36 -4.27 -2.73
N PRO A 56 -4.09 -4.55 -4.02
CA PRO A 56 -3.07 -5.51 -4.41
C PRO A 56 -1.70 -5.09 -3.87
N ARG A 57 -1.11 -5.95 -3.03
CA ARG A 57 0.10 -5.64 -2.26
C ARG A 57 1.27 -5.25 -3.13
N GLU A 58 1.58 -6.05 -4.15
CA GLU A 58 2.70 -5.80 -5.08
C GLU A 58 2.55 -4.47 -5.80
N LYS A 59 1.34 -4.17 -6.31
CA LYS A 59 1.10 -2.91 -7.01
C LYS A 59 1.23 -1.71 -6.09
N PHE A 60 0.81 -1.84 -4.84
CA PHE A 60 0.97 -0.79 -3.85
C PHE A 60 2.44 -0.55 -3.49
N LEU A 61 3.21 -1.62 -3.28
CA LEU A 61 4.66 -1.53 -3.04
C LEU A 61 5.40 -0.89 -4.21
N ALA A 62 5.00 -1.21 -5.45
CA ALA A 62 5.58 -0.66 -6.66
C ALA A 62 5.37 0.87 -6.82
N LEU A 63 4.38 1.48 -6.15
CA LEU A 63 4.21 2.93 -6.15
C LEU A 63 5.36 3.68 -5.47
N PHE A 64 6.09 3.01 -4.57
CA PHE A 64 7.15 3.58 -3.74
C PHE A 64 8.48 2.85 -3.91
N ALA A 65 8.54 1.87 -4.80
CA ALA A 65 9.81 1.29 -5.22
C ALA A 65 10.48 2.33 -6.13
N ASP A 66 11.70 2.74 -5.79
CA ASP A 66 12.48 3.60 -6.66
C ASP A 66 12.62 2.93 -8.03
N ASP A 67 12.14 3.59 -9.08
CA ASP A 67 12.61 3.34 -10.45
C ASP A 67 14.02 3.94 -10.56
N THR A 68 14.98 3.38 -9.82
CA THR A 68 16.40 3.61 -10.11
C THR A 68 16.82 2.53 -11.09
N PRO A 69 16.71 2.75 -12.41
CA PRO A 69 17.42 1.92 -13.36
C PRO A 69 18.91 2.11 -13.06
N GLY A 70 19.57 1.03 -12.65
CA GLY A 70 21.03 0.90 -12.57
C GLY A 70 21.80 2.11 -12.04
N ARG A 71 22.24 2.05 -10.78
CA ARG A 71 23.63 2.48 -10.54
C ARG A 71 24.51 1.50 -11.32
N GLU A 72 24.80 1.86 -12.56
CA GLU A 72 25.86 1.25 -13.35
C GLU A 72 27.17 1.35 -12.55
N SER A 73 27.96 0.28 -12.69
CA SER A 73 29.17 -0.03 -11.92
C SER A 73 30.28 0.98 -12.10
#